data_AF-A0AAD9MAG3-F1
#
_entry.id   AF-A0AAD9MAG3-F1
#
_cell.length_a   1.000
_cell.length_b   1.000
_cell.length_c   1.000
_cell.angle_alpha   90.00
_cell.angle_beta   90.00
_cell.angle_gamma   90.00
#
_symmetry.space_group_name_H-M   'P 1'
#
loop_
_entity.id
_entity.type
_entity.pdbx_description
1 polymer ?
#
loop_
_entity_poly.entity_id
_entity_poly.type
_entity_poly.pdbx_seq_one_letter_code
_entity_poly.pdbx_strand_id
1 'polypeptide(L)'
;MAGRSRRGVKFPKHGNGHALDGRRPSMSDVSEEGKGASALDDVQERSPTTEEQRAEYEKKKANFMTRTFWSFIMIGGFFAALFMGHIYIILIITAIQIISFKEVIAIANVPTRARDLNSTKSLNWYWLATTMYFLYGESVIYYFKHIVLVDKVLLPLATHHRFISFILYVLGFVFFVTSLKAGHLKFQFAQFGWTHMALFLIVVQAHFIMNNVFEGLIWFFLPAALVITNDIFAYICGITFGRTQLIKLSPKKTVEGFMGAWVMTVLCGVGLASIMMRSRYFICPVNDLGANIFTGLQCDPNPIFLPQTLTMPHFFFLPASTARSFSVTLAPLQIHTFFWATFASLIAPFGGFFASGLKRTFKIKDFGHSIPGHGGMTDRMDCQFIMGFFAYMYYHTFIVEHKASLGDLMETAITGLSPVDQLELVRRMARYLANQGIVTDELNTCIDNSIPVKR
;
A
#
# COMPACT_ATOMS: atom_id res chain seq x y z
N MET A 1 3.15 10.41 -63.54
CA MET A 1 4.51 10.73 -64.06
C MET A 1 5.25 11.44 -62.93
N ALA A 2 6.29 10.83 -62.36
CA ALA A 2 7.70 11.17 -62.60
C ALA A 2 8.04 12.64 -62.25
N GLY A 3 8.97 12.98 -61.34
CA GLY A 3 9.92 12.17 -60.56
C GLY A 3 11.28 12.87 -60.54
N ARG A 4 11.99 12.91 -59.40
CA ARG A 4 13.40 13.32 -59.35
C ARG A 4 14.17 12.60 -58.24
N SER A 5 15.39 12.19 -58.58
CA SER A 5 16.26 11.29 -57.81
C SER A 5 17.52 12.01 -57.34
N ARG A 6 18.10 11.52 -56.22
CA ARG A 6 19.53 11.52 -55.78
C ARG A 6 19.56 11.36 -54.24
N ARG A 7 20.50 10.67 -53.59
CA ARG A 7 21.75 9.99 -53.98
C ARG A 7 21.92 8.72 -53.11
N GLY A 8 22.53 7.66 -53.64
CA GLY A 8 22.97 6.52 -52.84
C GLY A 8 24.33 6.74 -52.19
N VAL A 9 24.58 6.07 -51.07
CA VAL A 9 25.90 5.96 -50.42
C VAL A 9 26.22 4.47 -50.27
N LYS A 10 27.34 4.03 -50.83
CA LYS A 10 27.89 2.67 -50.65
C LYS A 10 28.90 2.67 -49.50
N PHE A 11 28.90 1.62 -48.68
CA PHE A 11 30.03 1.22 -47.86
C PHE A 11 30.30 -0.30 -48.03
N PRO A 12 31.56 -0.76 -47.86
CA PRO A 12 32.03 -2.02 -48.45
C PRO A 12 31.83 -3.28 -47.58
N LYS A 13 31.95 -4.46 -48.21
CA LYS A 13 31.99 -5.78 -47.56
C LYS A 13 33.44 -6.27 -47.37
N HIS A 14 33.82 -6.60 -46.14
CA HIS A 14 34.65 -7.75 -45.68
C HIS A 14 35.08 -7.50 -44.21
N GLY A 15 35.39 -8.51 -43.39
CA GLY A 15 35.50 -9.95 -43.68
C GLY A 15 35.40 -10.83 -42.42
N ASN A 16 35.88 -12.07 -42.52
CA ASN A 16 35.77 -13.12 -41.50
C ASN A 16 36.34 -12.76 -40.12
N GLY A 17 35.70 -13.28 -39.06
CA GLY A 17 36.25 -13.38 -37.71
C GLY A 17 35.52 -14.45 -36.90
N HIS A 18 36.19 -15.56 -36.58
CA HIS A 18 35.68 -16.59 -35.66
C HIS A 18 35.63 -16.05 -34.22
N ALA A 19 34.50 -16.22 -33.54
CA ALA A 19 34.44 -16.20 -32.07
C ALA A 19 33.26 -17.07 -31.58
N LEU A 20 33.56 -18.02 -30.70
CA LEU A 20 32.58 -18.85 -30.00
C LEU A 20 32.08 -18.13 -28.74
N ASP A 21 30.76 -18.00 -28.56
CA ASP A 21 30.15 -18.21 -27.23
C ASP A 21 28.64 -18.52 -27.36
N GLY A 22 28.10 -19.30 -26.42
CA GLY A 22 26.79 -19.95 -26.53
C GLY A 22 25.63 -19.24 -25.84
N ARG A 23 24.44 -19.33 -26.44
CA ARG A 23 23.14 -19.13 -25.75
C ARG A 23 21.96 -19.71 -26.56
N ARG A 24 21.09 -20.47 -25.89
CA ARG A 24 19.76 -20.94 -26.32
C ARG A 24 18.86 -21.05 -25.07
N PRO A 25 17.52 -21.13 -25.20
CA PRO A 25 16.66 -20.48 -26.18
C PRO A 25 15.42 -19.81 -25.52
N SER A 26 14.52 -19.22 -26.32
CA SER A 26 13.09 -19.09 -26.00
C SER A 26 12.30 -19.09 -27.30
N MET A 27 11.25 -19.89 -27.38
CA MET A 27 10.47 -20.18 -28.60
C MET A 27 8.98 -19.75 -28.44
N SER A 28 8.23 -19.83 -29.54
CA SER A 28 6.80 -19.45 -29.73
C SER A 28 6.55 -17.92 -29.76
N ASP A 29 5.78 -17.31 -30.68
CA ASP A 29 4.72 -17.73 -31.63
C ASP A 29 4.74 -16.79 -32.89
N VAL A 30 4.08 -16.95 -34.06
CA VAL A 30 3.09 -17.92 -34.60
C VAL A 30 3.01 -17.89 -36.17
N SER A 31 2.47 -18.95 -36.79
CA SER A 31 1.84 -19.07 -38.15
C SER A 31 2.65 -18.97 -39.46
N GLU A 32 2.23 -19.80 -40.43
CA GLU A 32 2.79 -20.07 -41.75
C GLU A 32 2.26 -19.16 -42.88
N GLU A 33 3.04 -19.00 -43.96
CA GLU A 33 2.51 -19.10 -45.34
C GLU A 33 3.63 -19.41 -46.35
N GLY A 34 3.41 -20.38 -47.26
CA GLY A 34 3.99 -20.35 -48.61
C GLY A 34 5.42 -20.87 -48.91
N LYS A 35 5.51 -22.17 -49.21
CA LYS A 35 6.39 -22.80 -50.24
C LYS A 35 7.92 -22.53 -50.22
N GLY A 36 8.69 -23.56 -49.87
CA GLY A 36 10.10 -23.66 -50.25
C GLY A 36 10.75 -24.93 -49.71
N ALA A 37 10.91 -25.97 -50.54
CA ALA A 37 11.55 -27.21 -50.12
C ALA A 37 13.09 -27.04 -50.09
N SER A 38 13.66 -27.00 -48.88
CA SER A 38 15.07 -27.27 -48.64
C SER A 38 15.18 -28.19 -47.43
N ALA A 39 15.82 -29.35 -47.62
CA ALA A 39 16.09 -30.28 -46.52
C ALA A 39 16.95 -29.58 -45.46
N LEU A 40 16.44 -29.55 -44.23
CA LEU A 40 17.18 -29.12 -43.04
C LEU A 40 17.51 -30.40 -42.27
N ASP A 41 18.78 -30.57 -41.91
CA ASP A 41 19.20 -31.70 -41.07
C ASP A 41 18.46 -31.67 -39.73
N ASP A 42 17.93 -32.82 -39.32
CA ASP A 42 17.31 -33.02 -38.01
C ASP A 42 18.36 -32.76 -36.91
N VAL A 43 18.25 -31.61 -36.24
CA VAL A 43 18.99 -31.36 -35.00
C VAL A 43 18.34 -32.19 -33.89
N GLN A 44 18.76 -33.45 -33.82
CA GLN A 44 18.28 -34.41 -32.84
C GLN A 44 18.55 -33.90 -31.41
N GLU A 45 17.47 -33.51 -30.72
CA GLU A 45 17.56 -32.90 -29.39
C GLU A 45 18.00 -33.98 -28.38
N ARG A 46 19.28 -33.94 -27.98
CA ARG A 46 19.90 -34.98 -27.14
C ARG A 46 19.16 -35.08 -25.81
N SER A 47 18.61 -36.26 -25.51
CA SER A 47 17.96 -36.54 -24.22
C SER A 47 18.93 -36.23 -23.07
N PRO A 48 18.50 -35.47 -22.04
CA PRO A 48 19.39 -35.03 -20.97
C PRO A 48 19.96 -36.24 -20.21
N THR A 49 21.27 -36.20 -19.95
CA THR A 49 22.00 -37.26 -19.27
C THR A 49 21.52 -37.42 -17.82
N THR A 50 21.74 -38.61 -17.25
CA THR A 50 21.36 -38.91 -15.85
C THR A 50 22.06 -37.95 -14.85
N GLU A 51 23.24 -37.43 -15.19
CA GLU A 51 23.94 -36.42 -14.39
C GLU A 51 23.30 -35.04 -14.51
N GLU A 52 22.91 -34.60 -15.72
CA GLU A 52 22.16 -33.34 -15.92
C GLU A 52 20.80 -33.38 -15.22
N GLN A 53 20.09 -34.51 -15.27
CA GLN A 53 18.82 -34.71 -14.55
C GLN A 53 19.01 -34.64 -13.02
N ARG A 54 20.07 -35.26 -12.49
CA ARG A 54 20.42 -35.17 -11.05
C ARG A 54 20.81 -33.75 -10.65
N ALA A 55 21.60 -33.05 -11.47
CA ALA A 55 21.99 -31.66 -11.23
C ALA A 55 20.77 -30.72 -11.28
N GLU A 56 19.83 -30.93 -12.20
CA GLU A 56 18.59 -30.16 -12.25
C GLU A 56 17.69 -30.45 -11.04
N TYR A 57 17.61 -31.72 -10.60
CA TYR A 57 16.89 -32.12 -9.39
C TYR A 57 17.48 -31.45 -8.13
N GLU A 58 18.79 -31.55 -7.91
CA GLU A 58 19.43 -30.91 -6.75
C GLU A 58 19.31 -29.38 -6.82
N LYS A 59 19.37 -28.77 -8.01
CA LYS A 59 19.08 -27.32 -8.19
C LYS A 59 17.62 -26.98 -7.87
N LYS A 60 16.65 -27.80 -8.26
CA LYS A 60 15.23 -27.63 -7.91
C LYS A 60 15.00 -27.78 -6.40
N LYS A 61 15.63 -28.78 -5.78
CA LYS A 61 15.59 -29.08 -4.33
C LYS A 61 16.24 -27.97 -3.50
N ALA A 62 17.41 -27.48 -3.90
CA ALA A 62 18.07 -26.34 -3.26
C ALA A 62 17.19 -25.08 -3.33
N ASN A 63 16.68 -24.74 -4.52
CA ASN A 63 15.74 -23.62 -4.69
C ASN A 63 14.47 -23.77 -3.84
N PHE A 64 13.92 -24.98 -3.73
CA PHE A 64 12.77 -25.26 -2.88
C PHE A 64 13.11 -25.05 -1.40
N MET A 65 14.23 -25.60 -0.93
CA MET A 65 14.70 -25.46 0.45
C MET A 65 14.95 -23.99 0.82
N THR A 66 15.64 -23.22 -0.03
CA THR A 66 15.82 -21.78 0.15
C THR A 66 14.48 -21.05 0.23
N ARG A 67 13.52 -21.37 -0.64
CA ARG A 67 12.18 -20.76 -0.62
C ARG A 67 11.41 -21.10 0.66
N THR A 68 11.42 -22.35 1.10
CA THR A 68 10.75 -22.75 2.34
C THR A 68 11.36 -22.06 3.56
N PHE A 69 12.70 -22.03 3.66
CA PHE A 69 13.41 -21.35 4.75
C PHE A 69 13.09 -19.86 4.82
N TRP A 70 13.22 -19.12 3.71
CA TRP A 70 12.90 -17.69 3.68
C TRP A 70 11.41 -17.40 3.86
N SER A 71 10.51 -18.32 3.46
CA SER A 71 9.07 -18.20 3.76
C SER A 71 8.81 -18.18 5.27
N PHE A 72 9.41 -19.13 6.02
CA PHE A 72 9.28 -19.18 7.47
C PHE A 72 9.89 -17.95 8.16
N ILE A 73 11.04 -17.46 7.68
CA ILE A 73 11.64 -16.21 8.21
C ILE A 73 10.72 -15.01 7.97
N MET A 74 10.16 -14.84 6.77
CA MET A 74 9.28 -13.71 6.47
C MET A 74 7.99 -13.75 7.28
N ILE A 75 7.34 -14.91 7.37
CA ILE A 75 6.09 -15.07 8.13
C ILE A 75 6.36 -14.89 9.63
N GLY A 76 7.39 -15.55 10.17
CA GLY A 76 7.76 -15.45 11.58
C GLY A 76 8.18 -14.04 11.97
N GLY A 77 9.00 -13.37 11.14
CA GLY A 77 9.43 -11.99 11.36
C GLY A 77 8.28 -10.98 11.30
N PHE A 78 7.33 -11.17 10.36
CA PHE A 78 6.14 -10.33 10.28
C PHE A 78 5.25 -10.48 11.52
N PHE A 79 4.92 -11.70 11.94
CA PHE A 79 4.10 -11.92 13.13
C PHE A 79 4.81 -11.51 14.42
N ALA A 80 6.13 -11.71 14.52
CA ALA A 80 6.92 -11.21 15.66
C ALA A 80 6.80 -9.68 15.78
N ALA A 81 7.00 -8.93 14.68
CA ALA A 81 6.82 -7.49 14.66
C ALA A 81 5.37 -7.06 14.95
N LEU A 82 4.38 -7.78 14.40
CA LEU A 82 2.95 -7.54 14.62
C LEU A 82 2.55 -7.66 16.09
N PHE A 83 3.21 -8.51 16.87
CA PHE A 83 2.94 -8.68 18.31
C PHE A 83 3.84 -7.78 19.19
N MET A 84 5.00 -7.36 18.68
CA MET A 84 5.97 -6.55 19.42
C MET A 84 5.58 -5.06 19.52
N GLY A 85 4.79 -4.53 18.58
CA GLY A 85 4.24 -3.17 18.69
C GLY A 85 4.04 -2.45 17.35
N HIS A 86 3.24 -1.39 17.39
CA HIS A 86 2.93 -0.54 16.23
C HIS A 86 4.19 0.01 15.56
N ILE A 87 5.18 0.43 16.36
CA ILE A 87 6.46 0.96 15.85
C ILE A 87 7.21 -0.05 14.96
N TYR A 88 7.17 -1.35 15.27
CA TYR A 88 7.83 -2.38 14.47
C TYR A 88 7.15 -2.60 13.13
N ILE A 89 5.82 -2.52 13.09
CA ILE A 89 5.06 -2.56 11.84
C ILE A 89 5.34 -1.32 10.97
N ILE A 90 5.40 -0.12 11.57
CA ILE A 90 5.77 1.12 10.86
C ILE A 90 7.19 1.03 10.28
N LEU A 91 8.15 0.48 11.04
CA LEU A 91 9.51 0.23 10.56
C LEU A 91 9.55 -0.79 9.40
N ILE A 92 8.75 -1.86 9.46
CA ILE A 92 8.62 -2.82 8.36
C ILE A 92 8.03 -2.17 7.10
N ILE A 93 6.95 -1.40 7.22
CA ILE A 93 6.35 -0.65 6.10
C ILE A 93 7.39 0.30 5.49
N THR A 94 8.13 1.01 6.35
CA THR A 94 9.21 1.93 5.96
C THR A 94 10.35 1.21 5.22
N ALA A 95 10.76 0.02 5.67
CA ALA A 95 11.77 -0.79 4.99
C ALA A 95 11.26 -1.32 3.64
N ILE A 96 10.01 -1.80 3.60
CA ILE A 96 9.36 -2.34 2.40
C ILE A 96 9.25 -1.25 1.30
N GLN A 97 8.82 -0.02 1.64
CA GLN A 97 8.76 1.06 0.65
C GLN A 97 10.16 1.44 0.13
N ILE A 98 11.19 1.47 0.98
CA ILE A 98 12.57 1.81 0.58
C ILE A 98 13.12 0.76 -0.39
N ILE A 99 12.91 -0.53 -0.09
CA ILE A 99 13.34 -1.63 -0.96
C ILE A 99 12.57 -1.59 -2.29
N SER A 100 11.24 -1.38 -2.25
CA SER A 100 10.40 -1.33 -3.46
C SER A 100 10.74 -0.14 -4.35
N PHE A 101 10.95 1.05 -3.76
CA PHE A 101 11.41 2.24 -4.48
C PHE A 101 12.78 1.99 -5.14
N LYS A 102 13.74 1.40 -4.41
CA LYS A 102 15.05 1.03 -4.97
C LYS A 102 14.93 0.11 -6.17
N GLU A 103 14.05 -0.90 -6.13
CA GLU A 103 13.82 -1.83 -7.23
C GLU A 103 13.22 -1.13 -8.47
N VAL A 104 12.16 -0.33 -8.29
CA VAL A 104 11.53 0.40 -9.41
C VAL A 104 12.50 1.41 -10.05
N ILE A 105 13.27 2.14 -9.25
CA ILE A 105 14.28 3.08 -9.73
C ILE A 105 15.44 2.34 -10.43
N ALA A 106 15.81 1.13 -10.00
CA ALA A 106 16.86 0.34 -10.65
C ALA A 106 16.51 -0.04 -12.09
N ILE A 107 15.23 -0.35 -12.37
CA ILE A 107 14.74 -0.70 -13.72
C ILE A 107 14.83 0.50 -14.67
N ALA A 108 14.50 1.70 -14.19
CA ALA A 108 14.58 2.92 -15.00
C ALA A 108 16.03 3.30 -15.36
N ASN A 109 17.02 2.87 -14.56
CA ASN A 109 18.43 3.27 -14.71
C ASN A 109 19.23 2.33 -15.62
N VAL A 110 19.16 2.57 -16.94
CA VAL A 110 19.97 1.84 -17.93
C VAL A 110 21.48 1.99 -17.65
N PRO A 111 22.23 0.90 -17.34
CA PRO A 111 23.58 1.00 -16.77
C PRO A 111 24.61 1.79 -17.60
N THR A 112 24.52 1.73 -18.93
CA THR A 112 25.48 2.37 -19.85
C THR A 112 25.35 3.89 -19.91
N ARG A 113 24.16 4.46 -19.65
CA ARG A 113 23.96 5.93 -19.60
C ARG A 113 23.95 6.49 -18.17
N ALA A 114 23.69 5.65 -17.18
CA ALA A 114 23.67 6.03 -15.77
C ALA A 114 25.07 6.17 -15.13
N ARG A 115 26.16 5.88 -15.87
CA ARG A 115 27.54 5.98 -15.35
C ARG A 115 28.11 7.40 -15.38
N ASP A 116 27.59 8.26 -16.27
CA ASP A 116 28.12 9.62 -16.49
C ASP A 116 27.35 10.71 -15.70
N LEU A 117 26.37 10.28 -14.87
CA LEU A 117 25.37 11.12 -14.19
C LEU A 117 25.17 10.71 -12.71
N ASN A 118 26.25 10.72 -11.92
CA ASN A 118 26.19 10.39 -10.48
C ASN A 118 25.19 11.24 -9.69
N SER A 119 25.03 12.52 -10.03
CA SER A 119 24.09 13.44 -9.36
C SER A 119 22.63 12.96 -9.44
N THR A 120 22.22 12.29 -10.52
CA THR A 120 20.85 11.77 -10.68
C THR A 120 20.52 10.66 -9.68
N LYS A 121 21.51 9.85 -9.29
CA LYS A 121 21.32 8.80 -8.27
C LYS A 121 21.12 9.40 -6.88
N SER A 122 21.94 10.39 -6.51
CA SER A 122 21.79 11.13 -5.25
C SER A 122 20.42 11.81 -5.16
N LEU A 123 20.01 12.46 -6.25
CA LEU A 123 18.74 13.16 -6.35
C LEU A 123 17.51 12.24 -6.17
N ASN A 124 17.55 10.99 -6.64
CA ASN A 124 16.46 10.03 -6.39
C ASN A 124 16.28 9.71 -4.90
N TRP A 125 17.38 9.62 -4.14
CA TRP A 125 17.33 9.43 -2.68
C TRP A 125 16.93 10.72 -1.95
N TYR A 126 17.35 11.88 -2.45
CA TYR A 126 16.89 13.18 -1.94
C TYR A 126 15.36 13.30 -2.04
N TRP A 127 14.78 13.02 -3.22
CA TRP A 127 13.33 13.08 -3.39
C TRP A 127 12.58 12.11 -2.47
N LEU A 128 13.09 10.88 -2.30
CA LEU A 128 12.52 9.92 -1.34
C LEU A 128 12.51 10.51 0.09
N ALA A 129 13.63 11.06 0.54
CA ALA A 129 13.75 11.65 1.87
C ALA A 129 12.83 12.87 2.05
N THR A 130 12.72 13.75 1.04
CA THR A 130 11.81 14.92 1.08
C THR A 130 10.35 14.50 1.12
N THR A 131 9.93 13.53 0.30
CA THR A 131 8.54 13.03 0.30
C THR A 131 8.21 12.27 1.58
N MET A 132 9.14 11.44 2.09
CA MET A 132 8.97 10.79 3.39
C MET A 132 8.87 11.82 4.52
N TYR A 133 9.73 12.84 4.55
CA TYR A 133 9.67 13.91 5.53
C TYR A 133 8.30 14.59 5.53
N PHE A 134 7.83 15.07 4.37
CA PHE A 134 6.53 15.72 4.24
C PHE A 134 5.37 14.84 4.71
N LEU A 135 5.26 13.61 4.18
CA LEU A 135 4.11 12.75 4.46
C LEU A 135 4.13 12.14 5.86
N TYR A 136 5.26 11.57 6.27
CA TYR A 136 5.35 10.88 7.57
C TYR A 136 5.49 11.90 8.71
N GLY A 137 6.11 13.06 8.45
CA GLY A 137 6.15 14.17 9.38
C GLY A 137 4.76 14.68 9.73
N GLU A 138 3.88 14.89 8.73
CA GLU A 138 2.50 15.33 8.98
C GLU A 138 1.72 14.31 9.85
N SER A 139 1.82 13.00 9.58
CA SER A 139 1.20 11.97 10.43
C SER A 139 1.77 11.97 11.86
N VAL A 140 3.09 12.03 12.02
CA VAL A 140 3.73 11.99 13.34
C VAL A 140 3.36 13.22 14.17
N ILE A 141 3.30 14.41 13.54
CA ILE A 141 2.85 15.65 14.20
C ILE A 141 1.38 15.53 14.61
N TYR A 142 0.52 14.92 13.78
CA TYR A 142 -0.90 14.74 14.08
C TYR A 142 -1.13 13.79 15.27
N TYR A 143 -0.65 12.54 15.21
CA TYR A 143 -0.90 11.55 16.27
C TYR A 143 -0.11 11.81 17.55
N PHE A 144 1.09 12.41 17.46
CA PHE A 144 1.96 12.66 18.62
C PHE A 144 2.08 14.15 18.98
N LYS A 145 1.05 14.97 18.69
CA LYS A 145 1.04 16.42 18.98
C LYS A 145 1.53 16.76 20.39
N HIS A 146 1.10 15.98 21.38
CA HIS A 146 1.45 16.17 22.80
C HIS A 146 2.92 15.90 23.14
N ILE A 147 3.63 15.06 22.38
CA ILE A 147 5.07 14.80 22.56
C ILE A 147 5.88 15.84 21.78
N VAL A 148 5.52 16.01 20.51
CA VAL A 148 6.27 16.80 19.52
C VAL A 148 6.27 18.30 19.85
N LEU A 149 5.18 18.83 20.41
CA LEU A 149 5.06 20.26 20.77
C LEU A 149 5.74 20.62 22.12
N VAL A 150 6.09 19.64 22.94
CA VAL A 150 6.76 19.87 24.24
C VAL A 150 8.28 19.97 24.09
N ASP A 151 8.86 19.28 23.11
CA ASP A 151 10.30 19.31 22.86
C ASP A 151 10.75 20.58 22.12
N LYS A 152 11.73 21.29 22.67
CA LYS A 152 12.23 22.58 22.14
C LYS A 152 12.92 22.46 20.77
N VAL A 153 13.43 21.29 20.40
CA VAL A 153 14.10 21.02 19.12
C VAL A 153 13.09 20.60 18.06
N LEU A 154 12.08 19.81 18.44
CA LEU A 154 11.02 19.35 17.53
C LEU A 154 9.94 20.42 17.27
N LEU A 155 9.64 21.29 18.23
CA LEU A 155 8.65 22.37 18.10
C LEU A 155 8.83 23.25 16.83
N PRO A 156 10.01 23.83 16.52
CA PRO A 156 10.18 24.61 15.28
C PRO A 156 10.03 23.76 14.01
N LEU A 157 10.47 22.50 14.05
CA LEU A 157 10.38 21.56 12.93
C LEU A 157 8.90 21.20 12.62
N ALA A 158 8.10 21.01 13.66
CA ALA A 158 6.68 20.68 13.57
C ALA A 158 5.82 21.88 13.16
N THR A 159 6.00 23.03 13.81
CA THR A 159 5.23 24.25 13.51
C THR A 159 5.47 24.77 12.09
N HIS A 160 6.68 24.64 11.57
CA HIS A 160 7.04 25.09 10.21
C HIS A 160 7.08 23.93 9.20
N HIS A 161 6.57 22.75 9.56
CA HIS A 161 6.74 21.50 8.81
C HIS A 161 6.40 21.61 7.32
N ARG A 162 5.23 22.19 7.00
CA ARG A 162 4.76 22.37 5.62
C ARG A 162 5.67 23.32 4.82
N PHE A 163 6.14 24.40 5.44
CA PHE A 163 7.04 25.36 4.79
C PHE A 163 8.44 24.77 4.55
N ILE A 164 9.00 24.07 5.55
CA ILE A 164 10.27 23.34 5.43
C ILE A 164 10.19 22.31 4.29
N SER A 165 9.10 21.54 4.23
CA SER A 165 8.85 20.56 3.17
C SER A 165 8.81 21.20 1.77
N PHE A 166 8.15 22.35 1.63
CA PHE A 166 8.12 23.12 0.38
C PHE A 166 9.52 23.60 -0.02
N ILE A 167 10.30 24.16 0.92
CA ILE A 167 11.68 24.61 0.65
C ILE A 167 12.58 23.44 0.24
N LEU A 168 12.48 22.27 0.89
CA LEU A 168 13.20 21.06 0.49
C LEU A 168 12.83 20.65 -0.94
N TYR A 169 11.54 20.63 -1.30
CA TYR A 169 11.12 20.32 -2.66
C TYR A 169 11.69 21.30 -3.70
N VAL A 170 11.64 22.61 -3.40
CA VAL A 170 12.22 23.66 -4.27
C VAL A 170 13.74 23.51 -4.42
N LEU A 171 14.48 23.20 -3.34
CA LEU A 171 15.91 22.95 -3.40
C LEU A 171 16.25 21.73 -4.26
N GLY A 172 15.50 20.63 -4.13
CA GLY A 172 15.62 19.46 -5.01
C GLY A 172 15.36 19.79 -6.47
N PHE A 173 14.39 20.67 -6.75
CA PHE A 173 14.04 21.09 -8.10
C PHE A 173 15.13 21.97 -8.73
N VAL A 174 15.66 22.94 -7.97
CA VAL A 174 16.80 23.78 -8.39
C VAL A 174 18.05 22.91 -8.62
N PHE A 175 18.30 21.91 -7.76
CA PHE A 175 19.39 20.95 -7.96
C PHE A 175 19.18 20.09 -9.22
N PHE A 176 17.95 19.64 -9.49
CA PHE A 176 17.63 18.94 -10.73
C PHE A 176 17.96 19.80 -11.96
N VAL A 177 17.47 21.05 -12.00
CA VAL A 177 17.67 21.97 -13.12
C VAL A 177 19.15 22.29 -13.33
N THR A 178 19.91 22.55 -12.26
CA THR A 178 21.36 22.80 -12.35
C THR A 178 22.17 21.54 -12.71
N SER A 179 21.63 20.34 -12.49
CA SER A 179 22.25 19.08 -12.92
C SER A 179 22.05 18.73 -14.41
N LEU A 180 21.26 19.50 -15.16
CA LEU A 180 20.94 19.20 -16.56
C LEU A 180 22.19 19.29 -17.46
N LYS A 181 22.45 18.24 -18.24
CA LYS A 181 23.54 18.19 -19.22
C LYS A 181 23.00 18.13 -20.65
N ALA A 182 23.59 18.93 -21.53
CA ALA A 182 23.33 18.83 -22.97
C ALA A 182 23.54 17.40 -23.49
N GLY A 183 22.73 17.00 -24.48
CA GLY A 183 22.70 15.63 -25.00
C GLY A 183 21.98 14.58 -24.12
N HIS A 184 21.81 14.83 -22.82
CA HIS A 184 21.21 13.87 -21.87
C HIS A 184 19.79 14.25 -21.39
N LEU A 185 19.29 15.43 -21.77
CA LEU A 185 18.00 15.98 -21.33
C LEU A 185 16.84 14.97 -21.39
N LYS A 186 16.62 14.28 -22.51
CA LYS A 186 15.53 13.28 -22.65
C LYS A 186 15.64 12.15 -21.61
N PHE A 187 16.84 11.74 -21.25
CA PHE A 187 17.06 10.75 -20.20
C PHE A 187 16.83 11.34 -18.81
N GLN A 188 17.32 12.56 -18.53
CA GLN A 188 17.15 13.22 -17.23
C GLN A 188 15.67 13.55 -16.93
N PHE A 189 14.91 14.08 -17.89
CA PHE A 189 13.48 14.29 -17.75
C PHE A 189 12.68 12.99 -17.62
N ALA A 190 13.10 11.92 -18.33
CA ALA A 190 12.52 10.59 -18.12
C ALA A 190 12.79 10.09 -16.69
N GLN A 191 14.02 10.14 -16.19
CA GLN A 191 14.32 9.76 -14.80
C GLN A 191 13.52 10.59 -13.80
N PHE A 192 13.42 11.91 -14.00
CA PHE A 192 12.63 12.78 -13.13
C PHE A 192 11.15 12.34 -13.07
N GLY A 193 10.53 12.07 -14.21
CA GLY A 193 9.15 11.55 -14.27
C GLY A 193 9.00 10.16 -13.65
N TRP A 194 9.95 9.25 -13.91
CA TRP A 194 9.99 7.91 -13.31
C TRP A 194 10.10 7.96 -11.79
N THR A 195 10.94 8.84 -11.25
CA THR A 195 11.10 9.04 -9.82
C THR A 195 9.81 9.58 -9.19
N HIS A 196 9.19 10.61 -9.76
CA HIS A 196 7.93 11.15 -9.22
C HIS A 196 6.77 10.14 -9.31
N MET A 197 6.69 9.36 -10.39
CA MET A 197 5.74 8.25 -10.51
C MET A 197 5.97 7.18 -9.43
N ALA A 198 7.23 6.82 -9.14
CA ALA A 198 7.56 5.85 -8.09
C ALA A 198 7.23 6.39 -6.68
N LEU A 199 7.47 7.67 -6.40
CA LEU A 199 7.08 8.31 -5.14
C LEU A 199 5.56 8.28 -4.95
N PHE A 200 4.80 8.60 -6.01
CA PHE A 200 3.34 8.55 -5.97
C PHE A 200 2.79 7.13 -5.80
N LEU A 201 3.29 6.14 -6.56
CA LEU A 201 2.76 4.78 -6.52
C LEU A 201 3.22 3.95 -5.31
N ILE A 202 4.30 4.35 -4.62
CA ILE A 202 4.87 3.59 -3.50
C ILE A 202 4.78 4.40 -2.20
N VAL A 203 5.36 5.60 -2.14
CA VAL A 203 5.56 6.34 -0.87
C VAL A 203 4.27 6.96 -0.37
N VAL A 204 3.45 7.53 -1.27
CA VAL A 204 2.12 8.05 -0.93
C VAL A 204 1.20 6.90 -0.46
N GLN A 205 1.22 5.76 -1.16
CA GLN A 205 0.42 4.59 -0.76
C GLN A 205 0.91 3.98 0.57
N ALA A 206 2.23 3.95 0.81
CA ALA A 206 2.80 3.50 2.08
C ALA A 206 2.46 4.44 3.25
N HIS A 207 2.38 5.75 3.03
CA HIS A 207 1.89 6.71 4.03
C HIS A 207 0.44 6.40 4.44
N PHE A 208 -0.46 6.10 3.51
CA PHE A 208 -1.83 5.71 3.84
C PHE A 208 -1.91 4.38 4.61
N ILE A 209 -1.09 3.39 4.25
CA ILE A 209 -0.94 2.15 5.02
C ILE A 209 -0.45 2.44 6.44
N MET A 210 0.48 3.37 6.59
CA MET A 210 1.06 3.75 7.87
C MET A 210 0.05 4.51 8.76
N ASN A 211 -0.80 5.37 8.18
CA ASN A 211 -1.92 5.99 8.90
C ASN A 211 -2.96 4.93 9.37
N ASN A 212 -3.27 3.90 8.55
CA ASN A 212 -4.12 2.80 9.01
C ASN A 212 -3.55 2.11 10.27
N VAL A 213 -2.23 1.98 10.39
CA VAL A 213 -1.60 1.42 11.60
C VAL A 213 -1.82 2.31 12.82
N PHE A 214 -1.82 3.65 12.66
CA PHE A 214 -2.10 4.58 13.75
C PHE A 214 -3.57 4.56 14.21
N GLU A 215 -4.52 4.36 13.30
CA GLU A 215 -5.94 4.20 13.63
C GLU A 215 -6.26 2.84 14.30
N GLY A 216 -5.30 1.90 14.26
CA GLY A 216 -5.36 0.58 14.89
C GLY A 216 -4.99 -0.56 13.94
N LEU A 217 -4.29 -1.59 14.45
CA LEU A 217 -3.74 -2.67 13.62
C LEU A 217 -4.77 -3.44 12.79
N ILE A 218 -6.06 -3.41 13.12
CA ILE A 218 -7.12 -4.00 12.31
C ILE A 218 -7.26 -3.35 10.93
N TRP A 219 -7.11 -2.02 10.82
CA TRP A 219 -7.18 -1.27 9.56
C TRP A 219 -5.99 -1.55 8.63
N PHE A 220 -4.90 -2.07 9.18
CA PHE A 220 -3.73 -2.54 8.43
C PHE A 220 -3.81 -4.03 8.11
N PHE A 221 -3.92 -4.88 9.15
CA PHE A 221 -3.71 -6.32 9.03
C PHE A 221 -4.88 -7.04 8.36
N LEU A 222 -6.14 -6.63 8.60
CA LEU A 222 -7.29 -7.28 7.96
C LEU A 222 -7.27 -7.04 6.43
N PRO A 223 -7.13 -5.82 5.90
CA PRO A 223 -6.94 -5.59 4.45
C PRO A 223 -5.76 -6.35 3.85
N ALA A 224 -4.60 -6.38 4.52
CA ALA A 224 -3.43 -7.10 4.04
C ALA A 224 -3.66 -8.62 3.98
N ALA A 225 -4.31 -9.18 5.00
CA ALA A 225 -4.68 -10.58 5.08
C ALA A 225 -5.75 -10.96 4.03
N LEU A 226 -6.69 -10.07 3.69
CA LEU A 226 -7.67 -10.29 2.62
C LEU A 226 -6.99 -10.50 1.26
N VAL A 227 -5.97 -9.69 0.92
CA VAL A 227 -5.19 -9.84 -0.33
C VAL A 227 -4.42 -11.16 -0.35
N ILE A 228 -3.73 -11.50 0.75
CA ILE A 228 -2.99 -12.77 0.87
C ILE A 228 -3.95 -13.97 0.73
N THR A 229 -5.10 -13.90 1.40
CA THR A 229 -6.16 -14.90 1.32
C THR A 229 -6.69 -15.03 -0.11
N ASN A 230 -6.86 -13.92 -0.82
CA ASN A 230 -7.31 -13.91 -2.20
C ASN A 230 -6.33 -14.59 -3.15
N ASP A 231 -5.04 -14.27 -3.08
CA ASP A 231 -4.02 -14.91 -3.91
C ASP A 231 -3.94 -16.44 -3.66
N ILE A 232 -4.07 -16.87 -2.40
CA ILE A 232 -4.11 -18.29 -2.04
C ILE A 232 -5.33 -18.99 -2.64
N PHE A 233 -6.54 -18.46 -2.45
CA PHE A 233 -7.74 -19.10 -2.99
C PHE A 233 -7.88 -18.97 -4.51
N ALA A 234 -7.35 -17.91 -5.13
CA ALA A 234 -7.28 -17.77 -6.58
C ALA A 234 -6.38 -18.86 -7.20
N TYR A 235 -5.28 -19.21 -6.54
CA TYR A 235 -4.43 -20.33 -6.93
C TYR A 235 -5.13 -21.69 -6.74
N ILE A 236 -5.74 -21.94 -5.57
CA ILE A 236 -6.41 -23.22 -5.25
C ILE A 236 -7.62 -23.46 -6.16
N CYS A 237 -8.54 -22.48 -6.25
CA CYS A 237 -9.71 -22.57 -7.12
C CYS A 237 -9.31 -22.57 -8.61
N GLY A 238 -8.24 -21.85 -8.95
CA GLY A 238 -7.70 -21.80 -10.30
C GLY A 238 -7.13 -23.13 -10.79
N ILE A 239 -6.52 -23.94 -9.92
CA ILE A 239 -6.05 -25.29 -10.27
C ILE A 239 -7.19 -26.33 -10.28
N THR A 240 -8.14 -26.23 -9.34
CA THR A 240 -9.21 -27.23 -9.19
C THR A 240 -10.36 -27.05 -10.19
N PHE A 241 -10.69 -25.82 -10.57
CA PHE A 241 -11.85 -25.50 -11.43
C PHE A 241 -11.50 -24.64 -12.65
N GLY A 242 -10.27 -24.15 -12.78
CA GLY A 242 -9.87 -23.24 -13.85
C GLY A 242 -9.97 -23.85 -15.25
N ARG A 243 -10.71 -23.19 -16.14
CA ARG A 243 -10.85 -23.57 -17.55
C ARG A 243 -10.74 -22.38 -18.49
N THR A 244 -11.24 -21.20 -18.08
CA THR A 244 -11.23 -19.99 -18.91
C THR A 244 -10.17 -18.99 -18.45
N GLN A 245 -9.35 -18.51 -19.38
CA GLN A 245 -8.27 -17.54 -19.09
C GLN A 245 -8.84 -16.13 -18.86
N LEU A 246 -8.38 -15.45 -17.81
CA LEU A 246 -8.86 -14.11 -17.44
C LEU A 246 -8.28 -12.99 -18.31
N ILE A 247 -6.95 -12.94 -18.52
CA ILE A 247 -6.28 -11.88 -19.32
C ILE A 247 -5.10 -12.45 -20.12
N LYS A 248 -4.95 -12.04 -21.38
CA LYS A 248 -3.83 -12.45 -22.27
C LYS A 248 -2.43 -12.18 -21.68
N LEU A 249 -2.27 -11.07 -20.96
CA LEU A 249 -1.03 -10.67 -20.28
C LEU A 249 -0.60 -11.64 -19.14
N SER A 250 -1.54 -12.41 -18.58
CA SER A 250 -1.30 -13.32 -17.45
C SER A 250 -1.91 -14.70 -17.71
N PRO A 251 -1.26 -15.57 -18.50
CA PRO A 251 -1.84 -16.82 -19.01
C PRO A 251 -2.15 -17.88 -17.95
N LYS A 252 -1.79 -17.66 -16.68
CA LYS A 252 -2.05 -18.58 -15.57
C LYS A 252 -3.23 -18.18 -14.67
N LYS A 253 -3.85 -17.02 -14.88
CA LYS A 253 -5.04 -16.61 -14.10
C LYS A 253 -6.31 -17.00 -14.84
N THR A 254 -7.23 -17.65 -14.13
CA THR A 254 -8.51 -18.15 -14.66
C THR A 254 -9.71 -17.40 -14.06
N VAL A 255 -10.83 -17.37 -14.79
CA VAL A 255 -12.06 -16.70 -14.32
C VAL A 255 -12.69 -17.47 -13.16
N GLU A 256 -12.69 -18.80 -13.23
CA GLU A 256 -13.24 -19.66 -12.17
C GLU A 256 -12.40 -19.54 -10.88
N GLY A 257 -11.08 -19.43 -11.01
CA GLY A 257 -10.18 -19.14 -9.90
C GLY A 257 -10.47 -17.80 -9.24
N PHE A 258 -10.69 -16.76 -10.06
CA PHE A 258 -11.00 -15.40 -9.60
C PHE A 258 -12.36 -15.32 -8.87
N MET A 259 -13.41 -15.97 -9.40
CA MET A 259 -14.72 -16.02 -8.74
C MET A 259 -14.71 -16.86 -7.45
N GLY A 260 -14.03 -18.02 -7.47
CA GLY A 260 -13.87 -18.85 -6.28
C GLY A 260 -13.09 -18.14 -5.17
N ALA A 261 -12.05 -17.39 -5.55
CA ALA A 261 -11.30 -16.55 -4.61
C ALA A 261 -12.17 -15.49 -3.94
N TRP A 262 -13.03 -14.78 -4.68
CA TRP A 262 -13.92 -13.76 -4.11
C TRP A 262 -14.80 -14.32 -2.99
N VAL A 263 -15.50 -15.44 -3.25
CA VAL A 263 -16.39 -16.08 -2.27
C VAL A 263 -15.59 -16.53 -1.02
N MET A 264 -14.45 -17.19 -1.21
CA MET A 264 -13.62 -17.65 -0.09
C MET A 264 -12.99 -16.48 0.70
N THR A 265 -12.55 -15.42 0.03
CA THR A 265 -12.01 -14.21 0.67
C THR A 265 -13.07 -13.50 1.52
N VAL A 266 -14.33 -13.45 1.07
CA VAL A 266 -15.45 -12.93 1.88
C VAL A 266 -15.66 -13.77 3.14
N LEU A 267 -15.77 -15.10 3.00
CA LEU A 267 -16.02 -16.01 4.13
C LEU A 267 -14.87 -15.98 5.16
N CYS A 268 -13.62 -16.11 4.70
CA CYS A 268 -12.45 -16.03 5.56
C CYS A 268 -12.26 -14.63 6.15
N GLY A 269 -12.60 -13.57 5.41
CA GLY A 269 -12.57 -12.19 5.88
C GLY A 269 -13.49 -11.96 7.07
N VAL A 270 -14.77 -12.32 6.94
CA VAL A 270 -15.75 -12.21 8.03
C VAL A 270 -15.33 -13.05 9.24
N GLY A 271 -14.80 -14.26 9.02
CA GLY A 271 -14.22 -15.09 10.08
C GLY A 271 -13.05 -14.41 10.81
N LEU A 272 -12.08 -13.88 10.07
CA LEU A 272 -10.90 -13.20 10.63
C LEU A 272 -11.28 -11.93 11.39
N ALA A 273 -12.16 -11.09 10.84
CA ALA A 273 -12.70 -9.92 11.52
C ALA A 273 -13.35 -10.28 12.87
N SER A 274 -14.13 -11.38 12.89
CA SER A 274 -14.81 -11.90 14.09
C SER A 274 -13.86 -12.40 15.18
N ILE A 275 -12.64 -12.77 14.81
CA ILE A 275 -11.56 -13.13 15.75
C ILE A 275 -10.85 -11.86 16.24
N MET A 276 -10.47 -10.96 15.33
CA MET A 276 -9.69 -9.76 15.65
C MET A 276 -10.43 -8.77 16.55
N MET A 277 -11.74 -8.58 16.35
CA MET A 277 -12.57 -7.68 17.19
C MET A 277 -12.56 -8.04 18.69
N ARG A 278 -12.19 -9.27 19.06
CA ARG A 278 -12.13 -9.71 20.45
C ARG A 278 -10.94 -9.14 21.23
N SER A 279 -9.96 -8.57 20.55
CA SER A 279 -8.71 -8.09 21.16
C SER A 279 -8.55 -6.59 21.02
N ARG A 280 -8.48 -5.89 22.16
CA ARG A 280 -8.27 -4.43 22.24
C ARG A 280 -6.98 -3.98 21.52
N TYR A 281 -5.96 -4.83 21.51
CA TYR A 281 -4.69 -4.56 20.81
C TYR A 281 -4.85 -4.32 19.31
N PHE A 282 -5.83 -4.96 18.65
CA PHE A 282 -6.05 -4.77 17.21
C PHE A 282 -7.00 -3.62 16.89
N ILE A 283 -7.97 -3.32 17.77
CA ILE A 283 -9.05 -2.36 17.50
C ILE A 283 -8.78 -0.94 18.01
N CYS A 284 -7.87 -0.76 18.97
CA CYS A 284 -7.58 0.56 19.54
C CYS A 284 -6.59 1.35 18.66
N PRO A 285 -6.80 2.68 18.51
CA PRO A 285 -5.82 3.56 17.90
C PRO A 285 -4.58 3.74 18.78
N VAL A 286 -3.48 4.18 18.17
CA VAL A 286 -2.16 4.31 18.80
C VAL A 286 -2.10 5.54 19.70
N ASN A 287 -2.14 5.29 21.01
CA ASN A 287 -1.86 6.29 22.05
C ASN A 287 -0.40 6.21 22.55
N ASP A 288 0.24 5.05 22.44
CA ASP A 288 1.66 4.80 22.81
C ASP A 288 2.33 3.90 21.76
N LEU A 289 3.51 4.31 21.29
CA LEU A 289 4.34 3.56 20.34
C LEU A 289 5.04 2.34 20.97
N GLY A 290 5.26 2.36 22.29
CA GLY A 290 5.88 1.26 23.04
C GLY A 290 4.94 0.10 23.34
N ALA A 291 3.63 0.27 23.12
CA ALA A 291 2.62 -0.72 23.45
C ALA A 291 2.71 -1.99 22.59
N ASN A 292 2.82 -3.13 23.26
CA ASN A 292 2.89 -4.47 22.68
C ASN A 292 1.65 -5.31 23.07
N ILE A 293 1.55 -6.55 22.59
CA ILE A 293 0.39 -7.42 22.85
C ILE A 293 0.14 -7.72 24.34
N PHE A 294 1.18 -7.66 25.20
CA PHE A 294 1.07 -7.95 26.64
C PHE A 294 0.72 -6.72 27.48
N THR A 295 1.21 -5.53 27.11
CA THR A 295 0.80 -4.27 27.76
C THR A 295 -0.60 -3.87 27.32
N GLY A 296 -0.96 -4.19 26.07
CA GLY A 296 -2.22 -3.79 25.45
C GLY A 296 -2.33 -2.29 25.22
N LEU A 297 -3.45 -1.88 24.62
CA LEU A 297 -3.89 -0.48 24.58
C LEU A 297 -5.25 -0.38 25.25
N GLN A 298 -5.50 0.76 25.90
CA GLN A 298 -6.78 1.10 26.48
C GLN A 298 -7.44 2.17 25.62
N CYS A 299 -8.64 1.88 25.13
CA CYS A 299 -9.52 2.78 24.41
C CYS A 299 -10.97 2.34 24.63
N ASP A 300 -11.91 3.25 24.41
CA ASP A 300 -13.31 2.89 24.23
C ASP A 300 -13.50 2.34 22.81
N PRO A 301 -14.04 1.12 22.63
CA PRO A 301 -14.18 0.51 21.31
C PRO A 301 -15.21 1.27 20.48
N ASN A 302 -14.87 1.57 19.23
CA ASN A 302 -15.82 2.14 18.26
C ASN A 302 -17.06 1.21 18.13
N PRO A 303 -18.30 1.75 18.16
CA PRO A 303 -19.55 0.98 18.06
C PRO A 303 -19.63 -0.02 16.89
N ILE A 304 -18.87 0.17 15.81
CA ILE A 304 -18.77 -0.78 14.69
C ILE A 304 -18.28 -2.19 15.09
N PHE A 305 -17.55 -2.29 16.21
CA PHE A 305 -17.00 -3.54 16.74
C PHE A 305 -17.99 -4.25 17.69
N LEU A 306 -19.02 -3.54 18.13
CA LEU A 306 -20.03 -4.07 19.05
C LEU A 306 -21.12 -4.82 18.24
N PRO A 307 -21.49 -6.04 18.63
CA PRO A 307 -22.53 -6.80 17.94
C PRO A 307 -23.90 -6.14 18.12
N GLN A 308 -24.61 -5.92 17.01
CA GLN A 308 -25.96 -5.37 17.00
C GLN A 308 -26.96 -6.41 16.49
N THR A 309 -28.17 -6.42 17.05
CA THR A 309 -29.25 -7.33 16.65
C THR A 309 -30.06 -6.71 15.52
N LEU A 310 -29.70 -7.04 14.28
CA LEU A 310 -30.41 -6.59 13.09
C LEU A 310 -31.70 -7.39 12.94
N THR A 311 -32.84 -6.71 13.09
CA THR A 311 -34.16 -7.21 12.66
C THR A 311 -34.36 -6.81 11.20
N MET A 312 -34.50 -7.79 10.31
CA MET A 312 -34.67 -7.51 8.88
C MET A 312 -35.96 -6.71 8.61
N PRO A 313 -35.94 -5.72 7.71
CA PRO A 313 -37.16 -5.01 7.31
C PRO A 313 -38.15 -5.98 6.66
N HIS A 314 -39.44 -5.66 6.77
CA HIS A 314 -40.51 -6.52 6.29
C HIS A 314 -40.49 -6.64 4.76
N PHE A 315 -39.90 -7.72 4.24
CA PHE A 315 -39.93 -8.03 2.82
C PHE A 315 -41.36 -8.36 2.38
N PHE A 316 -41.94 -7.51 1.53
CA PHE A 316 -43.32 -7.63 1.02
C PHE A 316 -43.66 -8.99 0.36
N PHE A 317 -42.64 -9.73 -0.09
CA PHE A 317 -42.76 -11.04 -0.73
C PHE A 317 -42.68 -12.25 0.22
N LEU A 318 -42.47 -12.04 1.53
CA LEU A 318 -42.43 -13.12 2.54
C LEU A 318 -43.68 -13.06 3.44
N PRO A 319 -44.28 -14.23 3.79
CA PRO A 319 -45.42 -14.25 4.72
C PRO A 319 -45.08 -13.58 6.04
N ALA A 320 -46.04 -12.85 6.63
CA ALA A 320 -45.82 -12.08 7.85
C ALA A 320 -45.41 -12.94 9.08
N SER A 321 -45.68 -14.24 9.04
CA SER A 321 -45.20 -15.23 10.01
C SER A 321 -43.70 -15.53 9.88
N THR A 322 -43.15 -15.48 8.66
CA THR A 322 -41.73 -15.74 8.35
C THR A 322 -40.87 -14.47 8.53
N ALA A 323 -41.43 -13.29 8.25
CA ALA A 323 -40.71 -12.03 8.36
C ALA A 323 -40.34 -11.63 9.81
N ARG A 324 -40.96 -12.23 10.84
CA ARG A 324 -40.67 -11.95 12.26
C ARG A 324 -39.59 -12.84 12.89
N SER A 325 -39.19 -13.94 12.25
CA SER A 325 -38.41 -15.00 12.91
C SER A 325 -36.90 -14.98 12.63
N PHE A 326 -36.39 -14.03 11.82
CA PHE A 326 -34.97 -13.98 11.46
C PHE A 326 -34.30 -12.71 12.00
N SER A 327 -33.84 -12.79 13.25
CA SER A 327 -32.91 -11.83 13.85
C SER A 327 -31.49 -12.37 13.73
N VAL A 328 -30.56 -11.54 13.25
CA VAL A 328 -29.13 -11.89 13.16
C VAL A 328 -28.33 -10.92 13.99
N THR A 329 -27.50 -11.47 14.89
CA THR A 329 -26.53 -10.69 15.66
C THR A 329 -25.26 -10.55 14.83
N LEU A 330 -24.97 -9.33 14.35
CA LEU A 330 -23.83 -9.03 13.50
C LEU A 330 -23.15 -7.74 13.99
N ALA A 331 -21.83 -7.70 14.02
CA ALA A 331 -21.10 -6.46 14.24
C ALA A 331 -20.99 -5.69 12.90
N PRO A 332 -21.22 -4.37 12.85
CA PRO A 332 -21.10 -3.59 11.62
C PRO A 332 -19.78 -3.78 10.86
N LEU A 333 -18.66 -4.02 11.54
CA LEU A 333 -17.37 -4.34 10.89
C LEU A 333 -17.48 -5.53 9.92
N GLN A 334 -18.30 -6.54 10.21
CA GLN A 334 -18.47 -7.70 9.33
C GLN A 334 -19.08 -7.30 7.97
N ILE A 335 -19.95 -6.27 7.95
CA ILE A 335 -20.50 -5.67 6.73
C ILE A 335 -19.41 -4.89 5.97
N HIS A 336 -18.63 -4.06 6.66
CA HIS A 336 -17.50 -3.35 6.05
C HIS A 336 -16.45 -4.31 5.47
N THR A 337 -16.20 -5.44 6.16
CA THR A 337 -15.30 -6.50 5.73
C THR A 337 -15.76 -7.16 4.42
N PHE A 338 -17.07 -7.29 4.18
CA PHE A 338 -17.58 -7.77 2.88
C PHE A 338 -17.21 -6.82 1.73
N PHE A 339 -17.33 -5.50 1.92
CA PHE A 339 -16.91 -4.52 0.91
C PHE A 339 -15.41 -4.56 0.66
N TRP A 340 -14.61 -4.67 1.73
CA TRP A 340 -13.16 -4.82 1.61
C TRP A 340 -12.73 -6.11 0.94
N ALA A 341 -13.32 -7.26 1.28
CA ALA A 341 -13.03 -8.54 0.65
C ALA A 341 -13.41 -8.52 -0.85
N THR A 342 -14.49 -7.83 -1.18
CA THR A 342 -14.92 -7.61 -2.57
C THR A 342 -13.92 -6.72 -3.33
N PHE A 343 -13.45 -5.62 -2.74
CA PHE A 343 -12.40 -4.80 -3.36
C PHE A 343 -11.06 -5.56 -3.50
N ALA A 344 -10.65 -6.27 -2.45
CA ALA A 344 -9.43 -7.08 -2.41
C ALA A 344 -9.43 -8.18 -3.47
N SER A 345 -10.59 -8.75 -3.79
CA SER A 345 -10.69 -9.76 -4.86
C SER A 345 -10.90 -9.17 -6.24
N LEU A 346 -11.72 -8.13 -6.40
CA LEU A 346 -12.15 -7.68 -7.72
C LEU A 346 -11.25 -6.58 -8.29
N ILE A 347 -10.72 -5.68 -7.46
CA ILE A 347 -10.02 -4.47 -7.89
C ILE A 347 -8.52 -4.52 -7.55
N ALA A 348 -8.13 -4.92 -6.34
CA ALA A 348 -6.72 -4.95 -5.94
C ALA A 348 -5.80 -5.77 -6.90
N PRO A 349 -6.22 -6.90 -7.51
CA PRO A 349 -5.39 -7.65 -8.45
C PRO A 349 -5.02 -6.89 -9.73
N PHE A 350 -5.69 -5.78 -10.05
CA PHE A 350 -5.28 -4.90 -11.15
C PHE A 350 -3.96 -4.17 -10.86
N GLY A 351 -3.56 -3.99 -9.60
CA GLY A 351 -2.21 -3.55 -9.24
C GLY A 351 -1.14 -4.51 -9.75
N GLY A 352 -1.34 -5.81 -9.50
CA GLY A 352 -0.47 -6.87 -10.04
C GLY A 352 -0.50 -6.99 -11.57
N PHE A 353 -1.64 -6.71 -12.23
CA PHE A 353 -1.69 -6.65 -13.70
C PHE A 353 -0.90 -5.46 -14.26
N PHE A 354 -1.02 -4.27 -13.65
CA PHE A 354 -0.24 -3.09 -14.00
C PHE A 354 1.26 -3.32 -13.81
N ALA A 355 1.66 -3.84 -12.65
CA ALA A 355 3.04 -4.19 -12.33
C ALA A 355 3.60 -5.26 -13.28
N SER A 356 2.80 -6.27 -13.65
CA SER A 356 3.16 -7.25 -14.68
C SER A 356 3.37 -6.61 -16.05
N GLY A 357 2.48 -5.69 -16.48
CA GLY A 357 2.60 -4.95 -17.74
C GLY A 357 3.89 -4.14 -17.82
N LEU A 358 4.24 -3.43 -16.74
CA LEU A 358 5.50 -2.69 -16.63
C LEU A 358 6.69 -3.62 -16.82
N LYS A 359 6.74 -4.76 -16.10
CA LYS A 359 7.83 -5.75 -16.25
C LYS A 359 7.99 -6.28 -17.68
N ARG A 360 6.88 -6.55 -18.39
CA ARG A 360 6.93 -6.99 -19.80
C ARG A 360 7.51 -5.93 -20.74
N THR A 361 7.18 -4.65 -20.53
CA THR A 361 7.74 -3.52 -21.31
C THR A 361 9.27 -3.46 -21.22
N PHE A 362 9.85 -3.73 -20.03
CA PHE A 362 11.31 -3.78 -19.83
C PHE A 362 11.95 -5.14 -20.10
N LYS A 363 11.18 -6.13 -20.59
CA LYS A 363 11.63 -7.52 -20.82
C LYS A 363 12.22 -8.21 -19.58
N ILE A 364 11.79 -7.79 -18.39
CA ILE A 364 12.14 -8.41 -17.11
C ILE A 364 11.01 -9.32 -16.61
N LYS A 365 11.33 -10.18 -15.64
CA LYS A 365 10.37 -11.12 -15.04
C LYS A 365 9.89 -10.67 -13.66
N ASP A 366 10.83 -10.17 -12.86
CA ASP A 366 10.71 -9.79 -11.45
C ASP A 366 11.33 -8.37 -11.31
N PHE A 367 10.88 -7.55 -10.36
CA PHE A 367 11.39 -6.19 -10.15
C PHE A 367 12.81 -6.17 -9.56
N GLY A 368 13.20 -7.24 -8.87
CA GLY A 368 14.49 -7.38 -8.23
C GLY A 368 14.74 -8.77 -7.68
N HIS A 369 15.77 -8.89 -6.86
CA HIS A 369 16.18 -10.13 -6.18
C HIS A 369 16.41 -9.88 -4.68
N SER A 370 15.64 -8.96 -4.08
CA SER A 370 15.80 -8.57 -2.68
C SER A 370 15.49 -9.68 -1.69
N ILE A 371 14.68 -10.67 -2.08
CA ILE A 371 14.33 -11.82 -1.23
C ILE A 371 14.82 -13.11 -1.92
N PRO A 372 15.78 -13.85 -1.33
CA PRO A 372 16.30 -15.07 -1.92
C PRO A 372 15.21 -16.09 -2.25
N GLY A 373 15.19 -16.57 -3.48
CA GLY A 373 14.21 -17.52 -4.01
C GLY A 373 12.79 -16.97 -4.28
N HIS A 374 12.48 -15.72 -3.91
CA HIS A 374 11.11 -15.18 -3.93
C HIS A 374 10.84 -14.05 -4.91
N GLY A 375 11.88 -13.42 -5.46
CA GLY A 375 11.78 -12.30 -6.42
C GLY A 375 12.07 -10.93 -5.79
N GLY A 376 11.47 -9.88 -6.33
CA GLY A 376 11.52 -8.54 -5.76
C GLY A 376 10.55 -8.36 -4.61
N MET A 377 10.77 -7.33 -3.81
CA MET A 377 9.78 -6.88 -2.81
C MET A 377 8.57 -6.25 -3.49
N THR A 378 8.79 -5.49 -4.56
CA THR A 378 7.74 -4.82 -5.35
C THR A 378 6.74 -5.83 -5.92
N ASP A 379 7.22 -7.01 -6.34
CA ASP A 379 6.40 -8.14 -6.82
C ASP A 379 5.44 -8.73 -5.77
N ARG A 380 5.55 -8.32 -4.50
CA ARG A 380 4.69 -8.77 -3.39
C ARG A 380 3.76 -7.68 -2.87
N MET A 381 4.04 -6.44 -3.20
CA MET A 381 3.37 -5.26 -2.63
C MET A 381 2.48 -4.52 -3.64
N ASP A 382 2.51 -4.90 -4.92
CA ASP A 382 1.74 -4.25 -5.99
C ASP A 382 0.21 -4.22 -5.72
N CYS A 383 -0.37 -5.32 -5.26
CA CYS A 383 -1.78 -5.39 -4.86
C CYS A 383 -2.00 -4.79 -3.45
N GLN A 384 -1.01 -4.88 -2.57
CA GLN A 384 -1.07 -4.42 -1.18
C GLN A 384 -1.12 -2.88 -1.08
N PHE A 385 -0.35 -2.16 -1.91
CA PHE A 385 -0.37 -0.69 -1.94
C PHE A 385 -1.75 -0.14 -2.33
N ILE A 386 -2.42 -0.76 -3.31
CA ILE A 386 -3.77 -0.37 -3.72
C ILE A 386 -4.81 -0.71 -2.64
N MET A 387 -4.72 -1.91 -2.05
CA MET A 387 -5.64 -2.30 -0.98
C MET A 387 -5.51 -1.42 0.27
N GLY A 388 -4.27 -1.10 0.67
CA GLY A 388 -3.98 -0.25 1.82
C GLY A 388 -4.49 1.18 1.68
N PHE A 389 -4.32 1.77 0.49
CA PHE A 389 -4.92 3.07 0.17
C PHE A 389 -6.45 3.03 0.21
N PHE A 390 -7.06 2.00 -0.37
CA PHE A 390 -8.51 1.84 -0.32
C PHE A 390 -9.03 1.67 1.12
N ALA A 391 -8.35 0.89 1.96
CA ALA A 391 -8.72 0.73 3.37
C ALA A 391 -8.72 2.07 4.13
N TYR A 392 -7.71 2.91 3.90
CA TYR A 392 -7.61 4.25 4.48
C TYR A 392 -8.74 5.17 4.02
N MET A 393 -8.97 5.26 2.71
CA MET A 393 -10.05 6.06 2.13
C MET A 393 -11.43 5.58 2.63
N TYR A 394 -11.65 4.27 2.71
CA TYR A 394 -12.89 3.69 3.20
C TYR A 394 -13.11 3.98 4.69
N TYR A 395 -12.07 3.85 5.52
CA TYR A 395 -12.12 4.15 6.94
C TYR A 395 -12.52 5.62 7.19
N HIS A 396 -11.83 6.57 6.58
CA HIS A 396 -12.14 8.00 6.73
C HIS A 396 -13.49 8.42 6.13
N THR A 397 -14.05 7.66 5.19
CA THR A 397 -15.36 7.98 4.57
C THR A 397 -16.55 7.38 5.33
N PHE A 398 -16.41 6.16 5.86
CA PHE A 398 -17.56 5.37 6.37
C PHE A 398 -17.47 4.96 7.84
N ILE A 399 -16.32 5.15 8.50
CA ILE A 399 -16.03 4.51 9.79
C ILE A 399 -15.58 5.50 10.87
N VAL A 400 -14.83 6.55 10.50
CA VAL A 400 -14.38 7.58 11.44
C VAL A 400 -15.58 8.27 12.11
N GLU A 401 -15.66 8.16 13.43
CA GLU A 401 -16.59 8.94 14.23
C GLU A 401 -15.95 10.28 14.59
N HIS A 402 -16.46 11.39 14.04
CA HIS A 402 -16.06 12.74 14.42
C HIS A 402 -16.65 13.14 15.80
N LYS A 403 -16.20 12.44 16.85
CA LYS A 403 -16.48 12.82 18.25
C LYS A 403 -15.54 13.96 18.64
N ALA A 404 -16.09 15.16 18.80
CA ALA A 404 -15.33 16.29 19.33
C ALA A 404 -14.89 15.98 20.77
N SER A 405 -13.58 15.79 20.99
CA SER A 405 -13.06 15.56 22.33
C SER A 405 -13.10 16.87 23.13
N LEU A 406 -13.20 16.77 24.47
CA LEU A 406 -13.09 17.95 25.33
C LEU A 406 -11.75 18.67 25.12
N GLY A 407 -10.67 17.92 24.87
CA GLY A 407 -9.35 18.47 24.57
C GLY A 407 -9.33 19.32 23.30
N ASP A 408 -9.91 18.82 22.21
CA ASP A 408 -9.94 19.55 20.92
C ASP A 408 -10.92 20.74 20.96
N LEU A 409 -12.02 20.62 21.72
CA LEU A 409 -12.93 21.74 22.01
C LEU A 409 -12.22 22.83 22.84
N MET A 410 -11.46 22.44 23.87
CA MET A 410 -10.65 23.37 24.67
C MET A 410 -9.52 24.00 23.84
N GLU A 411 -8.81 23.23 23.02
CA GLU A 411 -7.78 23.76 22.13
C GLU A 411 -8.36 24.76 21.13
N THR A 412 -9.50 24.43 20.51
CA THR A 412 -10.24 25.34 19.60
C THR A 412 -10.72 26.59 20.33
N ALA A 413 -11.23 26.48 21.55
CA ALA A 413 -11.66 27.62 22.35
C ALA A 413 -10.49 28.51 22.79
N ILE A 414 -9.36 27.92 23.21
CA ILE A 414 -8.18 28.65 23.71
C ILE A 414 -7.44 29.36 22.56
N THR A 415 -7.30 28.70 21.41
CA THR A 415 -6.51 29.23 20.27
C THR A 415 -7.35 30.00 19.24
N GLY A 416 -8.64 29.67 19.10
CA GLY A 416 -9.52 30.22 18.06
C GLY A 416 -10.49 31.32 18.52
N LEU A 417 -10.74 31.45 19.83
CA LEU A 417 -11.61 32.51 20.38
C LEU A 417 -10.79 33.59 21.08
N SER A 418 -11.27 34.84 21.02
CA SER A 418 -10.72 35.91 21.86
C SER A 418 -11.03 35.65 23.34
N PRO A 419 -10.26 36.21 24.30
CA PRO A 419 -10.56 36.06 25.73
C PRO A 419 -11.98 36.49 26.11
N VAL A 420 -12.58 37.45 25.38
CA VAL A 420 -13.96 37.90 25.59
C VAL A 420 -14.96 36.84 25.15
N ASP A 421 -14.70 36.17 24.02
CA ASP A 421 -15.61 35.15 23.48
C ASP A 421 -15.46 33.81 24.23
N GLN A 422 -14.29 33.54 24.81
CA GLN A 422 -14.08 32.45 25.79
C GLN A 422 -14.94 32.64 27.05
N LEU A 423 -14.98 33.85 27.61
CA LEU A 423 -15.81 34.17 28.78
C LEU A 423 -17.32 34.06 28.47
N GLU A 424 -17.75 34.49 27.28
CA GLU A 424 -19.13 34.34 26.83
C GLU A 424 -19.50 32.86 26.56
N LEU A 425 -18.57 32.05 26.04
CA LEU A 425 -18.75 30.60 25.91
C LEU A 425 -18.99 29.94 27.28
N VAL A 426 -18.18 30.26 28.29
CA VAL A 426 -18.34 29.75 29.67
C VAL A 426 -19.71 30.14 30.23
N ARG A 427 -20.11 31.42 30.12
CA ARG A 427 -21.42 31.92 30.56
C ARG A 427 -22.58 31.17 29.89
N ARG A 428 -22.50 30.91 28.58
CA ARG A 428 -23.54 30.17 27.83
C ARG A 428 -23.59 28.69 28.20
N MET A 429 -22.44 28.04 28.38
CA MET A 429 -22.40 26.63 28.80
C MET A 429 -22.95 26.44 30.21
N ALA A 430 -22.62 27.34 31.15
CA ALA A 430 -23.17 27.29 32.51
C ALA A 430 -24.72 27.38 32.52
N ARG A 431 -25.28 28.35 31.78
CA ARG A 431 -26.74 28.50 31.61
C ARG A 431 -27.37 27.27 30.96
N TYR A 432 -26.73 26.68 29.94
CA TYR A 432 -27.21 25.44 29.30
C TYR A 432 -27.26 24.26 30.29
N LEU A 433 -26.22 24.07 31.11
CA LEU A 433 -26.14 22.97 32.07
C LEU A 433 -27.12 23.14 33.24
N ALA A 434 -27.38 24.37 33.68
CA ALA A 434 -28.41 24.64 34.70
C ALA A 434 -29.83 24.40 34.18
N ASN A 435 -30.12 24.74 32.91
CA ASN A 435 -31.39 24.37 32.27
C ASN A 435 -31.61 22.85 32.17
N GLN A 436 -30.55 22.04 32.29
CA GLN A 436 -30.64 20.57 32.40
C GLN A 436 -30.62 20.06 33.86
N GLY A 437 -30.58 20.94 34.86
CA GLY A 437 -30.51 20.58 36.28
C GLY A 437 -29.16 20.02 36.73
N ILE A 438 -28.10 20.14 35.92
CA ILE A 438 -26.76 19.62 36.21
C ILE A 438 -25.95 20.60 37.08
N VAL A 439 -26.22 21.90 36.94
CA VAL A 439 -25.53 23.00 37.61
C VAL A 439 -26.55 23.83 38.41
N THR A 440 -26.16 24.32 39.59
CA THR A 440 -27.03 25.18 40.43
C THR A 440 -27.12 26.60 39.89
N ASP A 441 -28.27 27.25 40.08
CA ASP A 441 -28.48 28.67 39.70
C ASP A 441 -27.58 29.64 40.47
N GLU A 442 -27.09 29.22 41.65
CA GLU A 442 -26.05 29.92 42.41
C GLU A 442 -24.73 30.04 41.62
N LEU A 443 -24.35 29.00 40.86
CA LEU A 443 -23.14 29.07 40.04
C LEU A 443 -23.33 29.98 38.82
N ASN A 444 -24.52 29.97 38.20
CA ASN A 444 -24.85 30.91 37.11
C ASN A 444 -24.80 32.36 37.57
N THR A 445 -25.42 32.68 38.70
CA THR A 445 -25.41 34.04 39.27
C THR A 445 -24.01 34.46 39.73
N CYS A 446 -23.20 33.54 40.26
CA CYS A 446 -21.78 33.78 40.53
C CYS A 446 -20.99 34.13 39.27
N ILE A 447 -21.14 33.34 38.18
CA ILE A 447 -20.47 33.57 36.89
C ILE A 447 -20.92 34.90 36.27
N ASP A 448 -22.23 35.20 36.29
CA ASP A 448 -22.78 36.43 35.73
C ASP A 448 -22.27 37.69 36.45
N ASN A 449 -22.10 37.63 37.78
CA ASN A 449 -21.53 38.71 38.58
C ASN A 449 -20.00 38.83 38.45
N SER A 450 -19.28 37.72 38.20
CA SER A 450 -17.82 37.69 38.16
C SER A 450 -17.23 38.07 36.80
N ILE A 451 -17.97 37.83 35.71
CA ILE A 451 -17.53 38.13 34.34
C ILE A 451 -18.06 39.52 33.93
N PRO A 452 -17.19 40.53 33.70
CA PRO A 452 -17.64 41.88 33.36
C PRO A 452 -18.52 41.87 32.11
N VAL A 453 -19.67 42.54 32.21
CA VAL A 453 -20.59 42.68 31.08
C VAL A 453 -19.96 43.57 30.01
N LYS A 454 -19.92 43.07 28.78
CA LYS A 454 -19.45 43.79 27.59
C LYS A 454 -20.34 45.03 27.40
N ARG A 455 -19.75 46.23 27.56
CA ARG A 455 -20.35 47.51 27.16
C ARG A 455 -20.14 47.75 25.67
#